data_AF-A0A3P7DTF4-F1
#
_entry.id   AF-A0A3P7DTF4-F1
#
_cell.length_a   1.000
_cell.length_b   1.000
_cell.length_c   1.000
_cell.angle_alpha   90.00
_cell.angle_beta   90.00
_cell.angle_gamma   90.00
#
_symmetry.space_group_name_H-M   'P 1'
#
loop_
_entity.id
_entity.type
_entity.pdbx_description
1 polymer ?
#
loop_
_entity_poly.entity_id
_entity_poly.type
_entity_poly.pdbx_seq_one_letter_code
_entity_poly.pdbx_strand_id
1 'polypeptide(L)'
;MLINKEDELDEFIPYKLNSQEKLIQYWSNTLKDLDTFWGIWKDEYLNSLKKRNREHSSLRDLIRRAPHEGEILLVNEPEALRCMWKLVKMKEIKRGKDGEVRSVSIELPQGKILNKPVNMLYSLEIKGEENLDSQPTVFDKSIQNVDEQESIVRRTRNAINRHNQTKIPNYP
;
A
#
# COMPACT_ATOMS: atom_id res chain seq x y z
N MET A 1 4.97 24.60 -8.10
CA MET A 1 3.94 25.54 -8.60
C MET A 1 2.96 25.74 -7.45
N LEU A 2 3.02 26.88 -6.75
CA LEU A 2 2.04 27.24 -5.72
C LEU A 2 0.78 27.66 -6.48
N ILE A 3 -0.21 26.76 -6.57
CA ILE A 3 -1.52 27.11 -7.12
C ILE A 3 -2.25 27.85 -6.00
N ASN A 4 -2.34 29.17 -6.13
CA ASN A 4 -3.28 29.99 -5.36
C ASN A 4 -4.70 29.53 -5.75
N LYS A 5 -5.32 28.71 -4.91
CA LYS A 5 -6.74 28.31 -5.05
C LYS A 5 -7.63 29.18 -4.15
N GLU A 6 -7.55 30.50 -4.30
CA GLU A 6 -8.56 31.38 -3.72
C GLU A 6 -9.84 31.44 -4.57
N ASP A 7 -9.88 30.80 -5.75
CA ASP A 7 -10.93 31.04 -6.75
C ASP A 7 -11.89 29.85 -7.04
N GLU A 8 -11.85 28.73 -6.30
CA GLU A 8 -12.76 27.60 -6.56
C GLU A 8 -13.68 27.28 -5.37
N LEU A 9 -14.91 27.81 -5.47
CA LEU A 9 -16.11 27.64 -4.63
C LEU A 9 -16.27 28.60 -3.45
N ASP A 10 -16.39 29.90 -3.76
CA ASP A 10 -17.16 30.81 -2.92
C ASP A 10 -18.65 30.49 -3.06
N GLU A 11 -19.13 29.48 -2.33
CA GLU A 11 -20.50 29.50 -1.86
C GLU A 11 -20.65 30.77 -1.03
N PHE A 12 -21.51 31.71 -1.45
CA PHE A 12 -21.66 33.00 -0.75
C PHE A 12 -22.14 32.75 0.68
N ILE A 13 -21.22 32.76 1.65
CA ILE A 13 -21.55 32.69 3.07
C ILE A 13 -21.77 34.14 3.52
N PRO A 14 -23.03 34.56 3.82
CA PRO A 14 -23.35 35.96 4.13
C PRO A 14 -22.78 36.44 5.48
N TYR A 15 -22.00 35.61 6.18
CA TYR A 15 -21.41 35.90 7.47
C TYR A 15 -19.94 35.49 7.52
N LYS A 16 -19.17 36.18 8.37
CA LYS A 16 -17.77 35.85 8.61
C LYS A 16 -17.67 34.54 9.39
N LEU A 17 -17.02 33.54 8.82
CA LEU A 17 -16.73 32.27 9.49
C LEU A 17 -15.98 32.51 10.81
N ASN A 18 -16.42 31.86 11.88
CA ASN A 18 -15.70 31.85 13.15
C ASN A 18 -14.40 31.01 13.03
N SER A 19 -13.50 31.11 14.01
CA SER A 19 -12.20 30.42 13.95
C SER A 19 -12.30 28.89 13.82
N GLN A 20 -13.35 28.28 14.38
CA GLN A 20 -13.59 26.84 14.29
C GLN A 20 -14.07 26.45 12.89
N GLU A 21 -15.01 27.20 12.31
CA GLU A 21 -15.53 26.93 10.97
C GLU A 21 -14.43 27.09 9.91
N LYS A 22 -13.58 28.11 10.04
CA LYS A 22 -12.39 28.27 9.18
C LYS A 22 -11.46 27.06 9.26
N LEU A 23 -11.25 26.52 10.46
CA LEU A 23 -10.40 25.33 10.64
C LEU A 23 -11.02 24.09 9.97
N ILE A 24 -12.34 23.90 10.09
CA ILE A 24 -13.07 22.81 9.44
C ILE A 24 -12.97 22.95 7.91
N GLN A 25 -13.17 24.15 7.37
CA GLN A 25 -13.06 24.42 5.94
C GLN A 25 -11.65 24.16 5.42
N TYR A 26 -10.63 24.67 6.12
CA TYR A 26 -9.23 24.44 5.80
C TYR A 26 -8.88 22.95 5.82
N TRP A 27 -9.34 22.21 6.82
CA TRP A 27 -9.14 20.76 6.91
C TRP A 27 -9.82 20.02 5.75
N SER A 28 -11.06 20.37 5.42
CA SER A 28 -11.80 19.79 4.28
C SER A 28 -11.08 20.03 2.95
N ASN A 29 -10.61 21.26 2.71
CA ASN A 29 -9.83 21.59 1.52
C ASN A 29 -8.50 20.85 1.48
N THR A 30 -7.80 20.76 2.61
CA THR A 30 -6.56 19.98 2.72
C THR A 30 -6.80 18.50 2.37
N LEU A 31 -7.91 17.91 2.84
CA LEU A 31 -8.25 16.52 2.49
C LEU A 31 -8.50 16.34 0.99
N LYS A 32 -9.18 17.29 0.32
CA LYS A 32 -9.42 17.28 -1.13
C LYS A 32 -8.12 17.41 -1.93
N ASP A 33 -7.23 18.31 -1.51
CA ASP A 33 -5.92 18.48 -2.14
C ASP A 33 -5.06 17.21 -1.96
N LEU A 34 -5.11 16.59 -0.77
CA LEU A 34 -4.46 15.30 -0.53
C LEU A 34 -5.04 14.19 -1.41
N ASP A 35 -6.38 14.09 -1.57
CA ASP A 35 -7.00 13.10 -2.46
C ASP A 35 -6.53 13.26 -3.91
N THR A 36 -6.45 14.51 -4.37
CA THR A 36 -5.97 14.82 -5.73
C THR A 36 -4.49 14.47 -5.89
N PHE A 37 -3.66 14.87 -4.92
CA PHE A 37 -2.23 14.53 -4.90
C PHE A 37 -2.02 13.01 -4.94
N TRP A 38 -2.73 12.25 -4.10
CA TRP A 38 -2.61 10.79 -4.05
C TRP A 38 -3.12 10.12 -5.32
N GLY A 39 -4.15 10.66 -5.98
CA GLY A 39 -4.61 10.20 -7.28
C GLY A 39 -3.52 10.29 -8.34
N ILE A 40 -2.93 11.49 -8.46
CA ILE A 40 -1.83 11.76 -9.41
C ILE A 40 -0.62 10.88 -9.07
N TRP A 41 -0.17 10.89 -7.82
CA TRP A 41 0.99 10.13 -7.37
C TRP A 41 0.81 8.62 -7.60
N LYS A 42 -0.38 8.07 -7.31
CA LYS A 42 -0.70 6.66 -7.57
C LYS A 42 -0.53 6.34 -9.06
N ASP A 43 -1.15 7.13 -9.93
CA ASP A 43 -1.14 6.86 -11.36
C ASP A 43 0.27 6.99 -11.93
N GLU A 44 1.03 8.00 -11.50
CA GLU A 44 2.44 8.17 -11.88
C GLU A 44 3.32 7.02 -11.39
N TYR A 45 3.19 6.60 -10.14
CA TYR A 45 3.94 5.48 -9.56
C TYR A 45 3.60 4.14 -10.22
N LEU A 46 2.32 3.84 -10.43
CA LEU A 46 1.93 2.61 -11.15
C LEU A 46 2.44 2.63 -12.59
N ASN A 47 2.45 3.79 -13.24
CA ASN A 47 3.02 3.94 -14.57
C ASN A 47 4.54 3.78 -14.57
N SER A 48 5.27 4.26 -13.55
CA SER A 48 6.72 4.04 -13.42
C SER A 48 7.03 2.54 -13.25
N LEU A 49 6.27 1.82 -12.42
CA LEU A 49 6.40 0.37 -12.27
C LEU A 49 6.15 -0.37 -13.59
N LYS A 50 5.10 0.01 -14.33
CA LYS A 50 4.81 -0.54 -15.67
C LYS A 50 5.96 -0.33 -16.65
N LYS A 51 6.53 0.87 -16.70
CA LYS A 51 7.65 1.21 -17.60
C LYS A 51 8.88 0.39 -17.24
N ARG A 52 9.24 0.34 -15.96
CA ARG A 52 10.39 -0.42 -15.48
C ARG A 52 10.27 -1.92 -15.76
N ASN A 53 9.08 -2.48 -15.60
CA ASN A 53 8.83 -3.89 -15.94
C ASN A 53 8.97 -4.16 -17.45
N ARG A 54 8.77 -3.14 -18.32
CA ARG A 54 9.06 -3.23 -19.75
C ARG A 54 10.53 -3.04 -20.08
N GLU A 55 11.24 -2.18 -19.35
CA GLU A 55 12.68 -1.93 -19.58
C GLU A 55 13.56 -3.10 -19.12
N HIS A 56 13.09 -3.90 -18.15
CA HIS A 56 13.76 -5.12 -17.72
C HIS A 56 13.36 -6.36 -18.54
N SER A 57 12.25 -6.33 -19.27
CA SER A 57 12.15 -7.17 -20.47
C SER A 57 13.17 -6.59 -21.44
N SER A 58 14.10 -7.42 -21.91
CA SER A 58 15.16 -6.98 -22.83
C SER A 58 14.57 -6.06 -23.93
N LEU A 59 15.32 -5.05 -24.38
CA LEU A 59 14.94 -4.15 -25.48
C LEU A 59 14.49 -4.87 -26.77
N ARG A 60 14.56 -6.20 -26.82
CA ARG A 60 14.14 -7.07 -27.92
C ARG A 60 12.78 -7.74 -27.70
N ASP A 61 12.25 -7.77 -26.49
CA ASP A 61 10.97 -8.40 -26.18
C ASP A 61 9.95 -7.32 -25.79
N LEU A 62 9.17 -6.85 -26.77
CA LEU A 62 7.94 -6.06 -26.53
C LEU A 62 6.88 -6.80 -25.68
N ILE A 63 7.19 -8.02 -25.28
CA ILE A 63 6.34 -8.93 -24.54
C ILE A 63 6.43 -8.56 -23.06
N ARG A 64 5.28 -8.22 -22.50
CA ARG A 64 5.09 -7.99 -21.06
C ARG A 64 5.72 -9.17 -20.31
N ARG A 65 6.73 -8.93 -19.47
CA ARG A 65 7.27 -9.96 -18.57
C ARG A 65 6.07 -10.54 -17.79
N ALA A 66 5.73 -11.79 -18.07
CA ALA A 66 4.70 -12.47 -17.30
C ALA A 66 5.22 -12.64 -15.88
N PRO A 67 4.39 -12.40 -14.84
CA PRO A 67 4.83 -12.62 -13.46
C PRO A 67 5.25 -14.09 -13.24
N HIS A 68 6.18 -14.34 -12.33
CA HIS A 68 6.68 -15.69 -12.02
C HIS A 68 5.95 -16.28 -10.82
N GLU A 69 5.75 -17.60 -10.80
CA GLU A 69 5.05 -18.23 -9.68
C GLU A 69 5.84 -17.97 -8.39
N GLY A 70 5.15 -17.48 -7.37
CA GLY A 70 5.75 -17.03 -6.12
C GLY A 70 6.20 -15.56 -6.08
N GLU A 71 6.18 -14.83 -7.20
CA GLU A 71 6.52 -13.40 -7.24
C GLU A 71 5.50 -12.58 -6.42
N ILE A 72 6.00 -11.62 -5.63
CA ILE A 72 5.15 -10.69 -4.89
C ILE A 72 4.81 -9.50 -5.78
N LEU A 73 3.52 -9.27 -5.96
CA LEU A 73 2.98 -8.23 -6.83
C LEU A 73 2.10 -7.28 -6.03
N LEU A 74 2.00 -6.06 -6.55
CA LEU A 74 1.05 -5.05 -6.10
C LEU A 74 -0.23 -5.16 -6.93
N VAL A 75 -1.39 -5.14 -6.26
CA VAL A 75 -2.69 -5.11 -6.93
C VAL A 75 -3.24 -3.69 -6.93
N ASN A 76 -3.51 -3.16 -8.12
CA ASN A 76 -4.25 -1.90 -8.29
C ASN A 76 -5.75 -2.16 -8.23
N GLU A 77 -6.37 -1.92 -7.08
CA GLU A 77 -7.84 -1.91 -6.92
C GLU A 77 -8.33 -0.46 -6.94
N PRO A 78 -9.10 -0.04 -7.96
CA PRO A 78 -9.49 1.37 -8.10
C PRO A 78 -10.37 1.86 -6.94
N GLU A 79 -11.12 0.95 -6.29
CA GLU A 79 -11.94 1.28 -5.13
C GLU A 79 -11.20 1.25 -3.78
N ALA A 80 -9.91 0.90 -3.76
CA ALA A 80 -9.15 0.85 -2.50
C ALA A 80 -8.85 2.26 -1.96
N LEU A 81 -8.94 2.40 -0.62
CA LEU A 81 -8.57 3.64 0.07
C LEU A 81 -7.09 4.00 -0.19
N ARG A 82 -6.75 5.29 -0.07
CA ARG A 82 -5.44 5.90 -0.39
C ARG A 82 -4.20 5.10 0.03
N CYS A 83 -4.27 4.33 1.12
CA CYS A 83 -3.15 3.59 1.70
C CYS A 83 -3.29 2.05 1.64
N MET A 84 -4.30 1.51 0.94
CA MET A 84 -4.68 0.09 1.04
C MET A 84 -4.34 -0.74 -0.19
N TRP A 85 -3.18 -0.50 -0.82
CA TRP A 85 -2.73 -1.40 -1.88
C TRP A 85 -2.39 -2.77 -1.30
N LYS A 86 -2.97 -3.81 -1.89
CA LYS A 86 -2.76 -5.19 -1.44
C LYS A 86 -1.53 -5.77 -2.12
N LEU A 87 -0.62 -6.27 -1.30
CA LEU A 87 0.45 -7.16 -1.75
C LEU A 87 -0.10 -8.57 -1.87
N VAL A 88 0.21 -9.22 -2.97
CA VAL A 88 -0.27 -10.58 -3.28
C VAL A 88 0.86 -11.42 -3.83
N LYS A 89 0.80 -12.72 -3.55
CA LYS A 89 1.73 -13.69 -4.12
C LYS A 89 1.14 -14.28 -5.38
N MET A 90 1.90 -14.34 -6.46
CA MET A 90 1.44 -14.99 -7.66
C MET A 90 1.42 -16.51 -7.46
N LYS A 91 0.29 -17.16 -7.76
CA LYS A 91 0.15 -18.61 -7.63
C LYS A 91 0.20 -19.35 -8.95
N GLU A 92 -0.55 -18.91 -9.95
CA GLU A 92 -0.68 -19.59 -11.24
C GLU A 92 -1.02 -18.60 -12.36
N ILE A 93 -0.44 -18.80 -13.54
CA ILE A 93 -0.72 -18.01 -14.74
C ILE A 93 -1.77 -18.71 -15.60
N LYS A 94 -2.88 -18.02 -15.92
CA LYS A 94 -3.91 -18.56 -16.83
C LYS A 94 -3.69 -18.07 -18.25
N ARG A 95 -3.28 -18.99 -19.11
CA ARG A 95 -3.09 -18.77 -20.56
C ARG A 95 -4.38 -19.08 -21.32
N GLY A 96 -4.72 -18.22 -22.29
CA GLY A 96 -5.80 -18.49 -23.23
C GLY A 96 -5.44 -19.59 -24.23
N LYS A 97 -6.39 -19.97 -25.08
CA LYS A 97 -6.15 -20.91 -26.19
C LYS A 97 -5.09 -20.40 -27.17
N ASP A 98 -4.92 -19.09 -27.23
CA ASP A 98 -3.93 -18.37 -28.04
C ASP A 98 -2.54 -18.27 -27.37
N GLY A 99 -2.37 -18.81 -26.16
CA GLY A 99 -1.11 -18.73 -25.40
C GLY A 99 -0.92 -17.42 -24.62
N GLU A 100 -1.82 -16.45 -24.82
CA GLU A 100 -1.75 -15.13 -24.21
C GLU A 100 -2.19 -15.13 -22.75
N VAL A 101 -1.43 -14.40 -21.92
CA VAL A 101 -1.65 -14.30 -20.47
C VAL A 101 -2.59 -13.13 -20.19
N ARG A 102 -3.86 -13.43 -19.91
CA ARG A 102 -4.88 -12.40 -19.60
C ARG A 102 -5.25 -12.31 -18.13
N SER A 103 -5.20 -13.43 -17.41
CA SER A 103 -5.55 -13.51 -16.00
C SER A 103 -4.58 -14.37 -15.21
N VAL A 104 -4.48 -14.10 -13.92
CA VAL A 104 -3.56 -14.74 -12.98
C VAL A 104 -4.31 -15.06 -11.70
N SER A 105 -4.04 -16.24 -11.14
CA SER A 105 -4.46 -16.61 -9.79
C SER A 105 -3.47 -16.00 -8.80
N ILE A 106 -3.96 -15.16 -7.92
CA ILE A 106 -3.18 -14.50 -6.87
C ILE A 106 -3.62 -14.97 -5.49
N GLU A 107 -2.67 -15.06 -4.57
CA GLU A 107 -2.90 -15.41 -3.17
C GLU A 107 -2.73 -14.17 -2.29
N LEU A 108 -3.75 -13.84 -1.50
CA LEU A 108 -3.67 -12.79 -0.49
C LEU A 108 -2.95 -13.30 0.76
N PRO A 109 -2.44 -12.42 1.63
CA PRO A 109 -1.83 -12.81 2.91
C PRO A 109 -2.74 -13.66 3.82
N GLN A 110 -4.06 -13.58 3.62
CA GLN A 110 -5.06 -14.38 4.34
C GLN A 110 -5.26 -15.79 3.75
N GLY A 111 -4.48 -16.19 2.74
CA GLY A 111 -4.61 -17.47 2.02
C GLY A 111 -5.74 -17.53 1.01
N LYS A 112 -6.55 -16.48 0.89
CA LYS A 112 -7.63 -16.40 -0.11
C LYS A 112 -7.02 -16.26 -1.51
N ILE A 113 -7.47 -17.11 -2.43
CA ILE A 113 -7.08 -17.04 -3.84
C ILE A 113 -8.12 -16.25 -4.62
N LEU A 114 -7.67 -15.28 -5.41
CA LEU A 114 -8.51 -14.49 -6.30
C LEU A 114 -7.98 -14.57 -7.73
N ASN A 115 -8.88 -14.46 -8.71
CA ASN A 115 -8.52 -14.28 -10.11
C ASN A 115 -8.50 -12.78 -10.42
N LYS A 116 -7.38 -12.27 -10.93
CA LYS A 116 -7.28 -10.87 -11.39
C LYS A 116 -6.71 -10.81 -12.80
N PRO A 117 -7.09 -9.79 -13.60
CA PRO A 117 -6.45 -9.55 -14.87
C PRO A 117 -5.02 -9.05 -14.66
N VAL A 118 -4.12 -9.42 -15.57
CA VAL A 118 -2.68 -9.07 -15.49
C VAL A 118 -2.47 -7.56 -15.47
N ASN A 119 -3.34 -6.79 -16.13
CA ASN A 119 -3.30 -5.33 -16.20
C ASN A 119 -3.44 -4.64 -14.83
N MET A 120 -3.94 -5.34 -13.81
CA MET A 120 -4.08 -4.84 -12.45
C MET A 120 -2.90 -5.20 -11.54
N LEU A 121 -1.94 -5.98 -12.04
CA LEU A 121 -0.79 -6.46 -11.27
C LEU A 121 0.48 -5.72 -11.67
N TYR A 122 1.29 -5.35 -10.68
CA TYR A 122 2.54 -4.62 -10.88
C TYR A 122 3.64 -5.25 -10.04
N SER A 123 4.78 -5.58 -10.66
CA SER A 123 5.96 -6.04 -9.93
C SER A 123 6.54 -4.93 -9.05
N LEU A 124 6.98 -5.30 -7.85
CA LEU A 124 7.55 -4.37 -6.88
C LEU A 124 8.93 -3.86 -7.28
N GLU A 125 9.33 -2.71 -6.72
CA GLU A 125 10.63 -2.09 -6.99
C GLU A 125 11.82 -2.96 -6.60
N ILE A 126 11.60 -3.85 -5.65
CA ILE A 126 12.61 -4.74 -5.10
C ILE A 126 12.86 -5.87 -6.10
N LYS A 127 14.10 -5.96 -6.59
CA LYS A 127 14.57 -7.17 -7.24
C LYS A 127 15.02 -8.11 -6.13
N GLY A 128 14.38 -9.27 -6.01
CA GLY A 128 15.02 -10.36 -5.27
C GLY A 128 16.35 -10.63 -5.97
N GLU A 129 17.43 -10.78 -5.22
CA GLU A 129 18.62 -11.44 -5.77
C GLU A 129 18.14 -12.81 -6.26
N GLU A 130 17.95 -12.93 -7.57
CA GLU A 130 17.74 -14.19 -8.24
C GLU A 130 19.04 -14.97 -8.01
N ASN A 131 19.15 -15.63 -6.86
CA ASN A 131 20.12 -16.68 -6.62
C ASN A 131 19.76 -17.80 -7.60
N LEU A 132 20.23 -17.63 -8.83
CA LEU A 132 20.38 -18.64 -9.86
C LEU A 132 21.45 -19.61 -9.37
N ASP A 133 21.21 -20.32 -8.26
CA ASP A 133 21.94 -21.50 -7.83
C ASP A 133 21.22 -22.11 -6.61
N SER A 134 20.52 -23.21 -6.86
CA SER A 134 20.60 -24.44 -6.06
C SER A 134 20.46 -24.37 -4.52
N GLN A 135 19.36 -24.98 -4.03
CA GLN A 135 19.17 -25.69 -2.74
C GLN A 135 18.08 -25.11 -1.83
N PRO A 136 17.25 -25.96 -1.19
CA PRO A 136 16.28 -25.51 -0.22
C PRO A 136 17.03 -25.00 1.01
N THR A 137 17.20 -23.69 1.12
CA THR A 137 17.59 -23.10 2.39
C THR A 137 16.44 -23.31 3.36
N VAL A 138 16.59 -24.34 4.17
CA VAL A 138 15.92 -24.58 5.44
C VAL A 138 15.68 -23.20 6.07
N PHE A 139 14.40 -22.85 6.24
CA PHE A 139 14.01 -21.74 7.10
C PHE A 139 14.59 -22.03 8.48
N ASP A 140 15.74 -21.40 8.75
CA ASP A 140 16.40 -21.50 10.03
C ASP A 140 15.49 -20.83 11.06
N LYS A 141 14.85 -21.68 11.89
CA LYS A 141 13.97 -21.27 12.97
C LYS A 141 14.73 -20.73 14.18
N SER A 142 16.00 -20.35 14.04
CA SER A 142 16.83 -19.79 15.11
C SER A 142 16.77 -18.25 15.18
N ILE A 143 15.57 -17.70 15.38
CA ILE A 143 15.42 -16.44 16.13
C ILE A 143 14.65 -16.77 17.41
N GLN A 144 15.30 -17.53 18.27
CA GLN A 144 14.96 -17.67 19.69
C GLN A 144 16.17 -17.19 20.47
N ASN A 145 16.32 -15.87 20.58
CA ASN A 145 17.10 -15.13 21.59
C ASN A 145 17.09 -13.65 21.17
N VAL A 146 15.95 -12.99 21.38
CA VAL A 146 15.93 -11.52 21.51
C VAL A 146 15.31 -11.26 22.87
N ASP A 147 16.20 -10.88 23.79
CA ASP A 147 15.91 -10.43 25.14
C ASP A 147 14.67 -9.55 25.19
N GLU A 148 13.75 -9.93 26.09
CA GLU A 148 12.76 -9.15 26.84
C GLU A 148 12.45 -7.68 26.44
N GLN A 149 12.32 -7.37 25.15
CA GLN A 149 11.78 -6.10 24.72
C GLN A 149 10.26 -6.22 24.68
N GLU A 150 9.62 -5.76 25.77
CA GLU A 150 8.17 -5.61 25.83
C GLU A 150 7.62 -5.08 24.50
N SER A 151 6.73 -5.86 23.88
CA SER A 151 5.94 -5.44 22.72
C SER A 151 5.45 -4.00 22.91
N ILE A 152 5.56 -3.16 21.88
CA ILE A 152 5.09 -1.76 21.89
C ILE A 152 3.63 -1.67 22.38
N VAL A 153 2.82 -2.70 22.08
CA VAL A 153 1.43 -2.84 22.54
C VAL A 153 1.32 -3.07 24.06
N ARG A 154 2.27 -3.78 24.66
CA ARG A 154 2.36 -3.98 26.12
C ARG A 154 2.83 -2.71 26.83
N ARG A 155 3.83 -2.00 26.27
CA ARG A 155 4.33 -0.73 26.81
C ARG A 155 3.23 0.32 26.93
N THR A 156 2.40 0.47 25.89
CA THR A 156 1.29 1.44 25.92
C THR A 156 0.19 1.05 26.90
N ARG A 157 -0.18 -0.24 26.99
CA ARG A 157 -1.14 -0.72 28.00
C ARG A 157 -0.67 -0.48 29.44
N ASN A 158 0.59 -0.74 29.73
CA ASN A 158 1.16 -0.53 31.07
C ASN A 158 1.18 0.96 31.45
N ALA A 159 1.46 1.85 30.50
CA ALA A 159 1.43 3.30 30.74
C ALA A 159 0.01 3.82 31.05
N ILE A 160 -1.01 3.33 30.34
CA ILE A 160 -2.42 3.69 30.59
C ILE A 160 -2.87 3.21 31.98
N ASN A 161 -2.53 1.97 32.35
CA ASN A 161 -2.91 1.42 33.65
C ASN A 161 -2.25 2.17 34.82
N ARG A 162 -0.98 2.60 34.68
CA ARG A 162 -0.30 3.43 35.69
C ARG A 162 -0.99 4.78 35.89
N HIS A 163 -1.41 5.43 34.80
CA HIS A 163 -2.11 6.72 34.88
C HIS A 163 -3.45 6.63 35.63
N ASN A 164 -4.16 5.51 35.49
CA ASN A 164 -5.46 5.31 36.13
C ASN A 164 -5.35 4.99 37.63
N GLN A 165 -4.26 4.36 38.09
CA GLN A 165 -4.05 4.09 39.53
C GLN A 165 -3.66 5.34 40.31
N THR A 166 -2.92 6.27 39.70
CA THR A 166 -2.51 7.54 40.36
C THR A 166 -3.63 8.56 40.51
N LYS A 167 -4.82 8.30 39.97
CA LYS A 167 -5.98 9.20 40.04
C LYS A 167 -7.00 8.81 41.11
N ILE A 168 -6.72 7.83 41.95
CA ILE A 168 -7.58 7.49 43.09
C ILE A 168 -7.18 8.41 44.26
N PRO A 169 -8.00 9.40 44.66
CA PRO A 169 -7.73 10.21 45.83
C PRO A 169 -8.12 9.39 47.06
N ASN A 170 -7.14 8.95 47.85
CA ASN A 170 -7.40 8.48 49.21
C ASN A 170 -7.60 9.71 50.10
N TYR A 171 -8.86 10.02 50.42
CA TYR A 171 -9.20 10.88 51.56
C TYR A 171 -9.47 9.99 52.79
N PRO A 172 -9.03 10.39 54.00
CA PRO A 172 -9.35 9.70 55.25
C PRO A 172 -10.85 9.70 55.56
#